data_AF-A0A1B7UJM9-F1
#
_entry.id   AF-A0A1B7UJM9-F1
#
_cell.length_a   1.000
_cell.length_b   1.000
_cell.length_c   1.000
_cell.angle_alpha   90.00
_cell.angle_beta   90.00
_cell.angle_gamma   90.00
#
_symmetry.space_group_name_H-M   'P 1'
#
loop_
_entity.id
_entity.type
_entity.pdbx_description
1 polymer ?
#
loop_
_entity_poly.entity_id
_entity_poly.type
_entity_poly.pdbx_seq_one_letter_code
_entity_poly.pdbx_strand_id
1 'polypeptide(L)'
;MQLSRSKTTVVSYLVLALFGTVASWLSWFNQDFRLEYAVPAIFATLMLFWIRNNPSYYAQPFYRNAWRFNTVLLWLTAVPGLLLMLPKLVGGF
;
A
#
# COMPACT_ATOMS: atom_id res chain seq x y z
N MET A 1 -15.11 16.92 5.21
CA MET A 1 -14.51 16.19 6.34
C MET A 1 -13.06 16.60 6.49
N GLN A 2 -12.68 17.20 7.62
CA GLN A 2 -11.28 17.50 7.93
C GLN A 2 -10.62 16.18 8.35
N LEU A 3 -9.76 15.59 7.51
CA LEU A 3 -9.00 14.41 7.93
C LEU A 3 -8.16 14.79 9.16
N SER A 4 -8.34 14.07 10.27
CA SER A 4 -7.47 14.19 11.43
C SER A 4 -6.04 13.81 11.03
N ARG A 5 -5.17 14.81 10.85
CA ARG A 5 -3.76 14.65 10.44
C ARG A 5 -2.86 14.26 11.61
N SER A 6 -3.39 13.50 12.56
CA SER A 6 -2.65 13.03 13.73
C SER A 6 -1.68 11.89 13.37
N LYS A 7 -0.61 11.74 14.15
CA LYS A 7 0.32 10.61 14.00
C LYS A 7 -0.40 9.26 14.17
N THR A 8 -1.37 9.17 15.08
CA THR A 8 -2.20 7.98 15.29
C THR A 8 -2.97 7.61 14.03
N THR A 9 -3.58 8.60 13.36
CA THR A 9 -4.31 8.37 12.11
C THR A 9 -3.38 7.81 11.02
N VAL A 10 -2.16 8.37 10.92
CA VAL A 10 -1.15 7.87 9.97
C VAL A 10 -0.77 6.42 10.28
N VAL A 11 -0.55 6.08 11.54
CA VAL A 11 -0.26 4.69 11.96
C VAL A 11 -1.42 3.76 11.61
N SER A 12 -2.68 4.15 11.85
CA SER A 12 -3.84 3.34 11.49
C SER A 12 -3.89 3.04 9.98
N TYR A 13 -3.57 4.02 9.13
CA TYR A 13 -3.48 3.79 7.70
C TYR A 13 -2.28 2.92 7.31
N LEU A 14 -1.13 3.05 7.97
CA LEU A 14 0.01 2.15 7.74
C LEU A 14 -0.31 0.70 8.11
N VAL A 15 -1.02 0.48 9.21
CA VAL A 15 -1.49 -0.84 9.62
C VAL A 15 -2.45 -1.40 8.57
N LEU A 16 -3.39 -0.59 8.09
CA LEU A 16 -4.29 -0.98 7.00
C LEU A 16 -3.52 -1.37 5.73
N ALA A 17 -2.47 -0.61 5.38
CA ALA A 17 -1.62 -0.92 4.24
C ALA A 17 -0.91 -2.26 4.42
N LEU A 18 -0.35 -2.50 5.60
CA LEU A 18 0.33 -3.74 5.95
C LEU A 18 -0.61 -4.95 5.83
N PHE A 19 -1.83 -4.83 6.35
CA PHE A 19 -2.85 -5.89 6.22
C PHE A 19 -3.18 -6.20 4.77
N GLY A 20 -3.37 -5.17 3.93
CA GLY A 20 -3.61 -5.37 2.50
C GLY A 20 -2.44 -6.08 1.81
N THR A 21 -1.21 -5.65 2.09
CA THR A 21 -0.01 -6.31 1.56
C THR A 21 0.05 -7.79 1.97
N VAL A 22 -0.08 -8.08 3.26
CA VAL A 22 -0.02 -9.46 3.77
C VAL A 22 -1.13 -10.33 3.18
N ALA A 23 -2.36 -9.81 3.09
CA ALA A 23 -3.48 -10.53 2.50
C ALA A 23 -3.25 -10.83 1.01
N SER A 24 -2.73 -9.88 0.23
CA SER A 24 -2.38 -10.11 -1.18
C SER A 24 -1.31 -11.19 -1.36
N TRP A 25 -0.29 -11.19 -0.51
CA TRP A 25 0.75 -12.23 -0.55
C TRP A 25 0.23 -13.61 -0.13
N LEU A 26 -0.57 -13.69 0.94
CA LEU A 26 -1.20 -14.94 1.37
C LEU A 26 -2.12 -15.52 0.29
N SER A 27 -2.91 -14.67 -0.35
CA SER A 27 -3.80 -15.04 -1.45
C SER A 27 -3.02 -15.59 -2.65
N TRP A 28 -1.85 -15.02 -2.96
CA TRP A 28 -0.93 -15.57 -3.96
C TRP A 28 -0.32 -16.91 -3.56
N PHE A 29 0.16 -17.06 -2.33
CA PHE A 29 0.70 -18.35 -1.84
C PHE A 29 -0.33 -19.47 -1.87
N ASN A 30 -1.61 -19.14 -1.68
CA ASN A 30 -2.72 -20.09 -1.75
C ASN A 30 -3.24 -20.34 -3.18
N GLN A 31 -2.60 -19.77 -4.21
CA GLN A 31 -3.01 -19.87 -5.62
C GLN A 31 -4.44 -19.38 -5.95
N ASP A 32 -5.12 -18.71 -5.02
CA ASP A 32 -6.41 -18.04 -5.23
C ASP A 32 -6.21 -16.54 -5.10
N PHE A 33 -5.49 -15.95 -6.06
CA PHE A 33 -5.20 -14.52 -6.02
C PHE A 33 -6.44 -13.69 -6.27
N ARG A 34 -6.83 -12.88 -5.28
CA ARG A 34 -7.93 -11.92 -5.39
C ARG A 34 -7.43 -10.51 -5.20
N LEU A 35 -7.71 -9.68 -6.19
CA LEU A 35 -7.31 -8.27 -6.21
C LEU A 35 -7.95 -7.45 -5.08
N GLU A 36 -9.10 -7.91 -4.57
CA GLU A 36 -9.81 -7.34 -3.41
C GLU A 36 -8.92 -7.23 -2.18
N TYR A 37 -7.99 -8.16 -1.98
CA TYR A 37 -7.07 -8.12 -0.85
C TYR A 37 -6.03 -7.00 -0.94
N ALA A 38 -5.78 -6.45 -2.14
CA ALA A 38 -4.88 -5.31 -2.33
C ALA A 38 -5.57 -3.96 -2.03
N VAL A 39 -6.91 -3.92 -2.02
CA VAL A 39 -7.70 -2.69 -1.84
C VAL A 39 -7.34 -1.92 -0.57
N PRO A 40 -7.15 -2.56 0.60
CA PRO A 40 -6.75 -1.84 1.82
C PRO A 40 -5.42 -1.08 1.68
N ALA A 41 -4.45 -1.65 0.96
CA ALA A 41 -3.15 -1.01 0.72
C ALA A 41 -3.25 0.18 -0.24
N ILE A 42 -4.07 0.06 -1.29
CA ILE A 42 -4.35 1.16 -2.21
C ILE A 42 -5.06 2.29 -1.48
N PHE A 43 -6.10 1.96 -0.70
CA PHE A 43 -6.88 2.94 0.05
C PHE A 43 -6.03 3.68 1.10
N ALA A 44 -5.22 2.95 1.86
CA ALA A 44 -4.27 3.55 2.79
C ALA A 44 -3.30 4.51 2.10
N THR A 45 -2.83 4.16 0.90
CA THR A 45 -1.94 5.03 0.13
C THR A 45 -2.61 6.32 -0.32
N LEU A 46 -3.86 6.24 -0.79
CA LEU A 46 -4.66 7.42 -1.13
C LEU A 46 -4.86 8.31 0.09
N MET A 47 -5.15 7.72 1.25
CA MET A 47 -5.34 8.44 2.51
C MET A 47 -4.05 9.06 3.07
N LEU A 48 -2.86 8.58 2.67
CA LEU A 48 -1.57 9.14 3.06
C LEU A 48 -0.95 10.08 2.02
N PHE A 49 -1.55 10.19 0.83
CA PHE A 49 -1.03 10.99 -0.30
C PHE A 49 -0.79 12.46 0.07
N TRP A 50 -1.62 13.00 0.96
CA TRP A 50 -1.49 14.38 1.43
C TRP A 50 -0.16 14.65 2.14
N ILE A 51 0.50 13.64 2.73
CA ILE A 51 1.81 13.82 3.40
C ILE A 51 2.84 14.37 2.41
N ARG A 52 2.86 13.85 1.18
CA ARG A 52 3.80 14.30 0.14
C ARG A 52 3.44 15.70 -0.37
N ASN A 53 2.15 16.02 -0.44
CA ASN A 53 1.68 17.31 -0.97
C ASN A 53 1.83 18.47 0.03
N ASN A 54 2.06 18.21 1.32
CA ASN A 54 2.22 19.24 2.33
C ASN A 54 3.68 19.31 2.84
N PRO A 55 4.49 20.30 2.41
CA PRO A 55 5.91 20.39 2.76
C PRO A 55 6.19 20.44 4.26
N SER A 56 5.30 21.07 5.05
CA SER A 56 5.41 21.17 6.50
C SER A 56 5.34 19.83 7.23
N TYR A 57 4.58 18.87 6.66
CA TYR A 57 4.50 17.51 7.19
C TYR A 57 5.64 16.67 6.63
N TYR A 58 5.96 16.77 5.35
CA TYR A 58 7.07 16.00 4.75
C TYR A 58 8.45 16.36 5.31
N ALA A 59 8.64 17.58 5.81
CA ALA A 59 9.86 17.98 6.51
C ALA A 59 10.08 17.16 7.79
N GLN A 60 9.00 16.77 8.47
CA GLN A 60 9.06 16.01 9.71
C GLN A 60 9.46 14.55 9.44
N PRO A 61 10.43 14.00 10.20
CA PRO A 61 10.99 12.67 9.92
C PRO A 61 9.95 11.56 10.04
N PHE A 62 9.03 11.65 10.99
CA PHE A 62 7.95 10.68 11.18
C PHE A 62 7.09 10.53 9.91
N TYR A 63 6.53 11.63 9.41
CA TYR A 63 5.63 11.60 8.25
C TYR A 63 6.39 11.22 6.96
N ARG A 64 7.64 11.67 6.80
CA ARG A 64 8.49 11.26 5.68
C ARG A 64 8.75 9.75 5.67
N ASN A 65 9.07 9.18 6.83
CA ASN A 65 9.33 7.74 6.95
C ASN A 65 8.03 6.94 6.78
N ALA A 66 6.91 7.42 7.32
CA ALA A 66 5.60 6.82 7.10
C ALA A 66 5.24 6.79 5.61
N TRP A 67 5.45 7.89 4.89
CA TRP A 67 5.23 7.95 3.44
C TRP A 67 6.12 6.93 2.69
N ARG A 68 7.42 6.92 2.98
CA ARG A 68 8.36 5.96 2.36
C ARG A 68 7.95 4.51 2.62
N PHE A 69 7.61 4.19 3.86
CA PHE A 69 7.18 2.85 4.26
C PHE A 69 5.88 2.44 3.54
N ASN A 70 4.89 3.33 3.51
CA ASN A 70 3.66 3.09 2.75
C ASN A 70 3.93 2.84 1.26
N THR A 71 4.81 3.62 0.64
CA THR A 71 5.20 3.42 -0.76
C THR A 71 5.83 2.05 -0.98
N VAL A 72 6.71 1.60 -0.07
CA VAL A 72 7.29 0.25 -0.14
C VAL A 72 6.22 -0.83 -0.02
N LEU A 73 5.26 -0.67 0.90
CA LEU A 73 4.13 -1.60 1.03
C LEU A 73 3.26 -1.64 -0.23
N LEU A 74 3.00 -0.49 -0.86
CA LEU A 74 2.27 -0.44 -2.12
C LEU A 74 2.99 -1.24 -3.22
N TRP A 75 4.31 -1.03 -3.37
CA TRP A 75 5.12 -1.79 -4.33
C TRP A 75 5.07 -3.28 -4.03
N LEU A 76 5.23 -3.68 -2.78
CA LEU A 76 5.13 -5.08 -2.37
C LEU A 76 3.76 -5.67 -2.67
N THR A 77 2.68 -4.88 -2.55
CA THR A 77 1.31 -5.34 -2.86
C THR A 77 1.11 -5.54 -4.37
N ALA A 78 1.81 -4.78 -5.20
CA ALA A 78 1.75 -4.92 -6.66
C ALA A 78 2.50 -6.16 -7.19
N VAL A 79 3.51 -6.66 -6.46
CA VAL A 79 4.36 -7.80 -6.88
C VAL A 79 3.54 -9.06 -7.19
N PRO A 80 2.66 -9.57 -6.31
CA PRO A 80 1.85 -10.75 -6.61
C PRO A 80 1.01 -10.62 -7.88
N GLY A 81 0.39 -9.46 -8.09
CA GLY A 81 -0.41 -9.18 -9.29
C GLY A 81 0.44 -9.12 -10.57
N LEU A 82 1.64 -8.54 -10.49
CA LEU A 82 2.57 -8.50 -11.63
C LEU A 82 3.13 -9.89 -11.97
N LEU A 83 3.45 -10.71 -10.96
CA LEU A 83 3.92 -12.08 -11.16
C LEU A 83 2.86 -12.97 -11.82
N LEU A 84 1.58 -12.73 -11.57
CA LEU A 84 0.46 -13.38 -12.28
C LEU A 84 0.33 -12.98 -13.74
N MET A 85 0.59 -11.71 -14.03
CA MET A 85 0.43 -11.18 -15.39
C MET A 85 1.67 -11.43 -16.26
N LEU A 86 2.84 -11.61 -15.68
CA LEU A 86 4.10 -11.81 -16.41
C LEU A 86 4.05 -13.01 -17.39
N PRO A 87 3.56 -14.21 -17.03
CA PRO A 87 3.42 -15.32 -17.96
C PRO A 87 2.48 -14.99 -19.12
N LYS A 88 1.37 -14.31 -18.82
CA LYS A 88 0.35 -13.91 -19.80
C LYS A 88 0.85 -12.82 -20.76
N LEU A 89 1.75 -11.95 -20.32
CA LEU A 89 2.31 -10.86 -21.12
C LEU A 89 3.51 -11.30 -21.96
N VAL A 90 4.24 -12.33 -21.55
CA VAL A 90 5.43 -12.86 -22.25
C VAL A 90 5.06 -13.97 -23.25
N GLY A 91 3.78 -14.30 -23.41
CA GLY A 91 3.28 -15.26 -24.40
C GLY A 91 3.29 -16.72 -23.95
N GLY A 92 3.35 -16.97 -22.64
CA GLY A 92 3.12 -18.30 -22.08
C GLY A 92 1.62 -18.58 -21.97
N PHE A 93 1.17 -19.62 -22.67
CA PHE A 93 -0.19 -20.20 -22.77
C PHE A 93 -1.22 -19.78 -21.72
#